data_AF-A0A2U3V5K8-F1
#
_entry.id   AF-A0A2U3V5K8-F1
#
_cell.length_a   1.000
_cell.length_b   1.000
_cell.length_c   1.000
_cell.angle_alpha   90.00
_cell.angle_beta   90.00
_cell.angle_gamma   90.00
#
_symmetry.space_group_name_H-M   'P 1'
#
loop_
_entity.id
_entity.type
_entity.pdbx_description
1 polymer ?
#
loop_
_entity_poly.entity_id
_entity_poly.type
_entity_poly.pdbx_seq_one_letter_code
_entity_poly.pdbx_strand_id
1 'polypeptide(L)'
;MDRTCEERPAEDGRDEEDPDSTEAPARIRDTPEDIVLDAPASGLAFHPARDLLAAGDVDGDVFVFSYSCQEGETKEHWSSGHHLKSCRAVVFSEDGQKLVTVSKDKAIHFLDVELGRLQRRISKAHSAPINSLLLVDENVLATGDDTGGIRLWDQRKEGPLMDMRQHEEYIADMALDPAKKLLLTASGDGCLGVFNIRRRRFELLSEPQSGDLTSVTLMKCGKKVACGSSEGTIYLFNWDGFGATSDRFALRAESIDCMVPVTESLLCTGSTDGVIRAVNILPNRVVGSVGQHAGEPVEKLALSHCGRFLASSGHDQRLKFWDMAQLRALVVDDYRRRKKKGGPLRALSSKAWSTDDFFAGLREEGEDATAQEEEETEDDSD
;
A
#
# COMPACT_ATOMS: atom_id res chain seq x y z
N MET A 1 10.65 71.12 -59.76
CA MET A 1 9.25 70.74 -60.06
C MET A 1 8.88 69.63 -59.10
N ASP A 2 8.14 70.04 -58.08
CA ASP A 2 7.26 69.33 -57.15
C ASP A 2 7.34 67.82 -57.04
N ARG A 3 7.52 67.33 -55.80
CA ARG A 3 6.71 66.24 -55.23
C ARG A 3 6.48 66.44 -53.73
N THR A 4 5.27 66.87 -53.41
CA THR A 4 4.61 66.79 -52.10
C THR A 4 3.67 65.58 -52.06
N CYS A 5 3.55 64.97 -50.87
CA CYS A 5 2.46 64.10 -50.37
C CYS A 5 2.32 62.72 -51.07
N GLU A 6 1.93 61.62 -50.43
CA GLU A 6 0.95 61.42 -49.36
C GLU A 6 1.28 60.20 -48.47
N GLU A 7 0.86 60.29 -47.21
CA GLU A 7 0.81 59.24 -46.19
C GLU A 7 -0.19 58.12 -46.57
N ARG A 8 0.11 56.87 -46.21
CA ARG A 8 -0.87 55.77 -46.18
C ARG A 8 -1.18 55.38 -44.73
N PRO A 9 -2.45 55.16 -44.36
CA PRO A 9 -2.83 54.83 -42.99
C PRO A 9 -2.59 53.33 -42.68
N ALA A 10 -2.51 53.07 -41.38
CA ALA A 10 -2.24 51.79 -40.74
C ALA A 10 -3.23 50.68 -41.15
N GLU A 11 -2.69 49.48 -41.37
CA GLU A 11 -3.47 48.25 -41.43
C GLU A 11 -3.84 47.83 -40.00
N ASP A 12 -5.12 47.94 -39.66
CA ASP A 12 -5.74 47.29 -38.51
C ASP A 12 -5.68 45.77 -38.71
N GLY A 13 -4.62 45.15 -38.18
CA GLY A 13 -4.61 43.72 -37.89
C GLY A 13 -5.53 43.47 -36.70
N ARG A 14 -6.79 43.14 -36.98
CA ARG A 14 -7.71 42.64 -35.95
C ARG A 14 -7.19 41.29 -35.48
N ASP A 15 -6.75 41.26 -34.23
CA ASP A 15 -6.58 40.02 -33.48
C ASP A 15 -7.95 39.32 -33.44
N GLU A 16 -8.10 38.26 -34.23
CA GLU A 16 -9.16 37.27 -34.00
C GLU A 16 -8.78 36.51 -32.72
N GLU A 17 -9.19 37.06 -31.58
CA GLU A 17 -9.26 36.29 -30.34
C GLU A 17 -10.28 35.17 -30.53
N ASP A 18 -9.79 33.93 -30.67
CA ASP A 18 -10.60 32.70 -30.56
C ASP A 18 -11.39 32.75 -29.24
N PRO A 19 -12.73 32.86 -29.26
CA PRO A 19 -13.51 33.04 -28.04
C PRO A 19 -13.87 31.71 -27.35
N ASP A 20 -13.22 30.60 -27.70
CA ASP A 20 -13.60 29.25 -27.25
C ASP A 20 -12.46 28.47 -26.56
N SER A 21 -11.63 29.17 -25.78
CA SER A 21 -10.84 28.53 -24.71
C SER A 21 -11.54 28.69 -23.36
N THR A 22 -12.81 28.28 -23.28
CA THR A 22 -13.40 28.01 -21.98
C THR A 22 -12.71 26.78 -21.40
N GLU A 23 -11.65 26.97 -20.61
CA GLU A 23 -11.14 25.92 -19.72
C GLU A 23 -12.34 25.35 -18.96
N ALA A 24 -12.65 24.06 -19.20
CA ALA A 24 -13.73 23.38 -18.52
C ALA A 24 -13.53 23.56 -17.01
N PRO A 25 -14.60 23.87 -16.23
CA PRO A 25 -14.45 24.20 -14.82
C PRO A 25 -13.78 23.04 -14.09
N ALA A 26 -12.73 23.36 -13.33
CA ALA A 26 -11.96 22.41 -12.53
C ALA A 26 -12.89 21.54 -11.67
N ARG A 27 -13.08 20.28 -12.09
CA ARG A 27 -13.86 19.31 -11.33
C ARG A 27 -13.00 18.77 -10.19
N ILE A 28 -13.48 18.96 -8.97
CA ILE A 28 -12.84 18.45 -7.76
C ILE A 28 -13.52 17.13 -7.40
N ARG A 29 -12.72 16.07 -7.26
CA ARG A 29 -13.13 14.72 -6.86
C ARG A 29 -12.93 14.52 -5.36
N ASP A 30 -13.52 13.46 -4.81
CA ASP A 30 -13.28 13.07 -3.41
C ASP A 30 -11.86 12.53 -3.17
N THR A 31 -11.28 11.91 -4.20
CA THR A 31 -9.92 11.36 -4.20
C THR A 31 -9.18 11.79 -5.46
N PRO A 32 -7.83 11.85 -5.43
CA PRO A 32 -7.03 11.94 -6.64
C PRO A 32 -7.37 10.84 -7.66
N GLU A 33 -6.99 11.10 -8.91
CA GLU A 33 -7.13 10.15 -10.02
C GLU A 33 -6.15 8.98 -9.85
N ASP A 34 -6.52 7.83 -10.42
CA ASP A 34 -5.66 6.65 -10.40
C ASP A 34 -4.44 6.92 -11.31
N ILE A 35 -3.23 6.73 -10.78
CA ILE A 35 -2.00 6.85 -11.57
C ILE A 35 -1.75 5.52 -12.27
N VAL A 36 -1.56 5.55 -13.58
CA VAL A 36 -1.22 4.37 -14.39
C VAL A 36 0.28 4.33 -14.58
N LEU A 37 0.89 3.19 -14.27
CA LEU A 37 2.30 2.91 -14.45
C LEU A 37 2.49 1.95 -15.63
N ASP A 38 3.68 1.95 -16.22
CA ASP A 38 4.04 0.97 -17.26
C ASP A 38 4.44 -0.40 -16.66
N ALA A 39 4.79 -0.42 -15.37
CA ALA A 39 5.24 -1.59 -14.64
C ALA A 39 4.67 -1.59 -13.20
N PRO A 40 4.42 -2.77 -12.59
CA PRO A 40 3.89 -2.84 -11.23
C PRO A 40 4.92 -2.34 -10.19
N ALA A 41 4.44 -1.64 -9.17
CA ALA A 41 5.27 -1.05 -8.13
C ALA A 41 5.19 -1.78 -6.79
N SER A 42 6.34 -2.27 -6.30
CA SER A 42 6.46 -2.87 -4.96
C SER A 42 6.78 -1.83 -3.89
N GLY A 43 7.52 -0.78 -4.25
CA GLY A 43 7.82 0.34 -3.35
C GLY A 43 6.71 1.40 -3.42
N LEU A 44 6.19 1.84 -2.27
CA LEU A 44 5.20 2.92 -2.18
C LEU A 44 5.38 3.73 -0.90
N ALA A 45 5.48 5.05 -0.98
CA ALA A 45 5.55 5.92 0.20
C ALA A 45 4.99 7.32 -0.08
N PHE A 46 4.25 7.88 0.88
CA PHE A 46 3.87 9.30 0.84
C PHE A 46 4.95 10.18 1.45
N HIS A 47 5.07 11.40 0.93
CA HIS A 47 5.92 12.42 1.52
C HIS A 47 5.33 12.93 2.86
N PRO A 48 6.16 13.19 3.88
CA PRO A 48 5.69 13.49 5.25
C PRO A 48 5.00 14.85 5.42
N ALA A 49 5.17 15.78 4.47
CA ALA A 49 4.63 17.15 4.59
C ALA A 49 4.03 17.75 3.30
N ARG A 50 4.08 17.04 2.17
CA ARG A 50 3.70 17.54 0.85
C ARG A 50 2.82 16.50 0.18
N ASP A 51 2.04 16.95 -0.80
CA ASP A 51 1.20 16.07 -1.62
C ASP A 51 2.02 15.38 -2.72
N LEU A 52 3.05 14.64 -2.29
CA LEU A 52 3.89 13.81 -3.14
C LEU A 52 3.76 12.32 -2.76
N LEU A 53 3.74 11.46 -3.77
CA LEU A 53 3.72 10.00 -3.65
C LEU A 53 4.90 9.44 -4.44
N ALA A 54 5.75 8.64 -3.81
CA ALA A 54 6.83 7.91 -4.45
C ALA A 54 6.43 6.47 -4.74
N ALA A 55 6.81 5.96 -5.90
CA ALA A 55 6.65 4.57 -6.30
C ALA A 55 7.97 4.01 -6.85
N GLY A 56 8.28 2.76 -6.53
CA GLY A 56 9.42 2.02 -7.09
C GLY A 56 8.95 0.76 -7.79
N ASP A 57 9.30 0.59 -9.05
CA ASP A 57 8.78 -0.48 -9.90
C ASP A 57 9.67 -1.73 -9.97
N VAL A 58 9.18 -2.74 -10.69
CA VAL A 58 9.88 -4.01 -10.91
C VAL A 58 11.08 -3.90 -11.87
N ASP A 59 11.15 -2.85 -12.69
CA ASP A 59 12.27 -2.61 -13.61
C ASP A 59 13.44 -1.92 -12.89
N GLY A 60 13.14 -1.20 -11.81
CA GLY A 60 14.09 -0.44 -10.99
C GLY A 60 13.92 1.06 -11.10
N ASP A 61 12.96 1.53 -11.89
CA ASP A 61 12.64 2.93 -12.00
C ASP A 61 11.89 3.40 -10.74
N VAL A 62 12.20 4.64 -10.35
CA VAL A 62 11.61 5.30 -9.20
C VAL A 62 10.91 6.56 -9.70
N PHE A 63 9.64 6.70 -9.36
CA PHE A 63 8.79 7.81 -9.75
C PHE A 63 8.36 8.58 -8.52
N VAL A 64 8.23 9.90 -8.66
CA VAL A 64 7.53 10.74 -7.70
C VAL A 64 6.40 11.46 -8.42
N PHE A 65 5.20 11.38 -7.87
CA PHE A 65 4.00 12.00 -8.40
C PHE A 65 3.52 13.12 -7.48
N SER A 66 3.17 14.25 -8.06
CA SER A 66 2.35 15.26 -7.39
C SER A 66 0.89 14.84 -7.55
N TYR A 67 0.15 14.73 -6.44
CA TYR A 67 -1.26 14.31 -6.49
C TYR A 67 -2.18 15.44 -6.04
N SER A 68 -3.37 15.51 -6.66
CA SER A 68 -4.41 16.47 -6.34
C SER A 68 -5.79 15.86 -6.55
N CYS A 69 -6.79 16.36 -5.82
CA CYS A 69 -8.19 15.99 -6.05
C CYS A 69 -8.80 16.69 -7.27
N GLN A 70 -8.13 17.70 -7.82
CA GLN A 70 -8.53 18.35 -9.05
C GLN A 70 -8.18 17.46 -10.25
N GLU A 71 -9.17 17.22 -11.13
CA GLU A 71 -8.98 16.42 -12.35
C GLU A 71 -7.84 16.99 -13.21
N GLY A 72 -6.95 16.11 -13.69
CA GLY A 72 -5.80 16.47 -14.52
C GLY A 72 -4.58 17.08 -13.81
N GLU A 73 -4.67 17.38 -12.50
CA GLU A 73 -3.53 17.94 -11.75
C GLU A 73 -2.60 16.89 -11.14
N THR A 74 -2.99 15.62 -11.16
CA THR A 74 -2.12 14.52 -10.73
C THR A 74 -1.14 14.18 -11.86
N LYS A 75 0.15 14.42 -11.62
CA LYS A 75 1.19 14.31 -12.65
C LYS A 75 2.51 13.81 -12.10
N GLU A 76 3.29 13.17 -12.97
CA GLU A 76 4.67 12.82 -12.66
C GLU A 76 5.47 14.10 -12.39
N HIS A 77 6.15 14.13 -11.26
CA HIS A 77 7.08 15.19 -10.91
C HIS A 77 8.46 14.92 -11.50
N TRP A 78 8.95 13.68 -11.34
CA TRP A 78 10.17 13.18 -11.97
C TRP A 78 10.24 11.64 -11.90
N SER A 79 11.11 11.07 -12.73
CA SER A 79 11.50 9.65 -12.74
C SER A 79 13.02 9.50 -12.65
N SER A 80 13.48 8.37 -12.11
CA SER A 80 14.90 8.07 -11.89
C SER A 80 15.18 6.57 -12.09
N GLY A 81 15.97 6.24 -13.12
CA GLY A 81 16.34 4.87 -13.47
C GLY A 81 17.77 4.48 -13.05
N HIS A 82 18.17 4.85 -11.85
CA HIS A 82 19.54 4.55 -11.36
C HIS A 82 19.72 3.11 -10.87
N HIS A 83 18.66 2.45 -10.43
CA HIS A 83 18.71 1.02 -10.13
C HIS A 83 18.63 0.20 -11.42
N LEU A 84 19.32 -0.93 -11.44
CA LEU A 84 19.38 -1.80 -12.64
C LEU A 84 18.45 -3.02 -12.53
N LYS A 85 17.67 -3.09 -11.46
CA LYS A 85 16.72 -4.17 -11.12
C LYS A 85 15.63 -3.59 -10.23
N SER A 86 14.51 -4.31 -10.11
CA SER A 86 13.39 -4.06 -9.19
C SER A 86 13.74 -3.27 -7.93
N CYS A 87 13.10 -2.10 -7.80
CA CYS A 87 13.08 -1.30 -6.59
C CYS A 87 12.01 -1.85 -5.65
N ARG A 88 12.45 -2.42 -4.52
CA ARG A 88 11.57 -3.15 -3.60
C ARG A 88 10.90 -2.27 -2.56
N ALA A 89 11.59 -1.23 -2.12
CA ALA A 89 11.06 -0.31 -1.12
C ALA A 89 11.64 1.10 -1.31
N VAL A 90 10.81 2.08 -1.01
CA VAL A 90 11.12 3.51 -1.06
C VAL A 90 10.60 4.17 0.22
N VAL A 91 11.30 5.18 0.73
CA VAL A 91 10.89 5.92 1.93
C VAL A 91 11.40 7.35 1.88
N PHE A 92 10.55 8.31 2.20
CA PHE A 92 10.96 9.70 2.36
C PHE A 92 11.61 9.90 3.73
N SER A 93 12.64 10.74 3.79
CA SER A 93 13.20 11.21 5.05
C SER A 93 12.19 12.04 5.84
N GLU A 94 12.29 12.04 7.18
CA GLU A 94 11.40 12.80 8.06
C GLU A 94 11.42 14.32 7.74
N ASP A 95 12.56 14.85 7.25
CA ASP A 95 12.73 16.24 6.81
C ASP A 95 12.11 16.54 5.42
N GLY A 96 11.68 15.51 4.69
CA GLY A 96 11.12 15.60 3.35
C GLY A 96 12.11 15.95 2.23
N GLN A 97 13.41 16.02 2.51
CA GLN A 97 14.42 16.47 1.53
C GLN A 97 14.99 15.32 0.69
N LYS A 98 14.89 14.08 1.17
CA LYS A 98 15.50 12.91 0.53
C LYS A 98 14.48 11.79 0.34
N LEU A 99 14.63 11.08 -0.77
CA LEU A 99 14.00 9.77 -0.99
C LEU A 99 15.10 8.70 -0.92
N VAL A 100 14.92 7.73 -0.03
CA VAL A 100 15.83 6.58 0.08
C VAL A 100 15.17 5.38 -0.59
N THR A 101 15.90 4.70 -1.45
CA THR A 101 15.40 3.55 -2.22
C THR A 101 16.33 2.36 -2.11
N VAL A 102 15.76 1.17 -2.13
CA VAL A 102 16.49 -0.10 -2.12
C VAL A 102 16.02 -1.00 -3.24
N SER A 103 16.92 -1.86 -3.71
CA SER A 103 16.68 -2.66 -4.90
C SER A 103 17.28 -4.07 -4.79
N LYS A 104 16.77 -4.94 -5.67
CA LYS A 104 17.33 -6.25 -5.98
C LYS A 104 18.77 -6.18 -6.54
N ASP A 105 19.23 -5.01 -6.98
CA ASP A 105 20.63 -4.76 -7.35
C ASP A 105 21.59 -4.68 -6.15
N LYS A 106 21.05 -4.79 -4.92
CA LYS A 106 21.78 -4.80 -3.63
C LYS A 106 22.37 -3.44 -3.26
N ALA A 107 21.87 -2.36 -3.85
CA ALA A 107 22.28 -1.01 -3.55
C ALA A 107 21.20 -0.24 -2.77
N ILE A 108 21.67 0.77 -2.04
CA ILE A 108 20.84 1.80 -1.42
C ILE A 108 21.14 3.11 -2.14
N HIS A 109 20.11 3.77 -2.67
CA HIS A 109 20.22 5.10 -3.27
C HIS A 109 19.58 6.15 -2.38
N PHE A 110 20.18 7.34 -2.40
CA PHE A 110 19.63 8.56 -1.82
C PHE A 110 19.41 9.54 -2.96
N LEU A 111 18.15 9.88 -3.20
CA LEU A 111 17.72 10.79 -4.24
C LEU A 111 17.25 12.12 -3.60
N ASP A 112 17.52 13.21 -4.29
CA ASP A 112 16.94 14.52 -3.99
C ASP A 112 15.45 14.55 -4.36
N VAL A 113 14.59 15.03 -3.46
CA VAL A 113 13.13 15.04 -3.67
C VAL A 113 12.69 16.05 -4.74
N GLU A 114 13.43 17.15 -4.94
CA GLU A 114 13.03 18.18 -5.91
C GLU A 114 13.32 17.80 -7.36
N LEU A 115 14.43 17.09 -7.61
CA LEU A 115 14.94 16.84 -8.97
C LEU A 115 15.20 15.36 -9.28
N GLY A 116 14.98 14.45 -8.32
CA GLY A 116 15.27 13.02 -8.50
C GLY A 116 16.76 12.70 -8.66
N ARG A 117 17.65 13.64 -8.32
CA ARG A 117 19.10 13.50 -8.53
C ARG A 117 19.70 12.53 -7.52
N LEU A 118 20.51 11.59 -8.00
CA LEU A 118 21.29 10.71 -7.14
C LEU A 118 22.37 11.49 -6.36
N GLN A 119 22.15 11.65 -5.06
CA GLN A 119 23.11 12.28 -4.15
C GLN A 119 24.15 11.28 -3.65
N ARG A 120 23.72 10.04 -3.38
CA ARG A 120 24.60 9.00 -2.84
C ARG A 120 24.13 7.62 -3.26
N ARG A 121 25.12 6.76 -3.55
CA ARG A 121 24.92 5.34 -3.82
C ARG A 121 25.79 4.49 -2.90
N ILE A 122 25.17 3.60 -2.13
CA ILE A 122 25.87 2.55 -1.38
C ILE A 122 25.70 1.25 -2.16
N SER A 123 26.72 0.91 -2.96
CA SER A 123 26.73 -0.34 -3.72
C SER A 123 27.14 -1.51 -2.85
N LYS A 124 26.64 -2.71 -3.16
CA LYS A 124 26.93 -3.94 -2.40
C LYS A 124 26.61 -3.78 -0.91
N ALA A 125 25.50 -3.08 -0.63
CA ALA A 125 25.01 -2.87 0.72
C ALA A 125 24.64 -4.21 1.37
N HIS A 126 24.18 -5.19 0.62
CA HIS A 126 23.97 -6.57 1.06
C HIS A 126 24.58 -7.59 0.08
N SER A 127 24.78 -8.83 0.53
CA SER A 127 25.18 -9.95 -0.34
C SER A 127 24.00 -10.48 -1.16
N ALA A 128 22.78 -10.35 -0.64
CA ALA A 128 21.52 -10.72 -1.27
C ALA A 128 20.72 -9.47 -1.72
N PRO A 129 19.69 -9.63 -2.58
CA PRO A 129 18.72 -8.58 -2.88
C PRO A 129 18.12 -7.96 -1.62
N ILE A 130 17.89 -6.64 -1.63
CA ILE A 130 17.29 -5.94 -0.49
C ILE A 130 15.79 -5.84 -0.72
N ASN A 131 15.00 -6.24 0.28
CA ASN A 131 13.54 -6.29 0.19
C ASN A 131 12.86 -5.21 1.05
N SER A 132 13.42 -4.93 2.25
CA SER A 132 12.80 -4.03 3.21
C SER A 132 13.73 -2.88 3.59
N LEU A 133 13.14 -1.72 3.87
CA LEU A 133 13.82 -0.47 4.21
C LEU A 133 13.01 0.29 5.26
N LEU A 134 13.69 0.77 6.30
CA LEU A 134 13.09 1.60 7.34
C LEU A 134 14.04 2.72 7.76
N LEU A 135 13.56 3.95 7.84
CA LEU A 135 14.32 5.05 8.45
C LEU A 135 14.08 5.06 9.96
N VAL A 136 15.17 5.10 10.72
CA VAL A 136 15.14 5.19 12.19
C VAL A 136 15.15 6.66 12.60
N ASP A 137 16.06 7.43 12.01
CA ASP A 137 16.18 8.87 12.14
C ASP A 137 16.79 9.46 10.86
N GLU A 138 17.08 10.76 10.83
CA GLU A 138 17.65 11.44 9.66
C GLU A 138 18.97 10.82 9.15
N ASN A 139 19.72 10.14 10.02
CA ASN A 139 21.05 9.61 9.72
C ASN A 139 21.07 8.08 9.70
N VAL A 140 20.23 7.43 10.52
CA VAL A 140 20.21 5.99 10.71
C VAL A 140 19.05 5.35 9.97
N LEU A 141 19.35 4.30 9.23
CA LEU A 141 18.36 3.48 8.52
C LEU A 141 18.67 1.99 8.69
N ALA A 142 17.63 1.17 8.60
CA ALA A 142 17.69 -0.28 8.60
C ALA A 142 17.34 -0.83 7.22
N THR A 143 18.02 -1.89 6.80
CA THR A 143 17.71 -2.62 5.58
C THR A 143 17.65 -4.12 5.87
N GLY A 144 16.70 -4.80 5.23
CA GLY A 144 16.51 -6.25 5.30
C GLY A 144 16.61 -6.89 3.92
N ASP A 145 17.33 -8.01 3.82
CA ASP A 145 17.55 -8.74 2.56
C ASP A 145 16.73 -10.04 2.43
N ASP A 146 16.76 -10.63 1.23
CA ASP A 146 16.07 -11.88 0.88
C ASP A 146 16.58 -13.12 1.65
N THR A 147 17.68 -13.00 2.41
CA THR A 147 18.31 -14.09 3.17
C THR A 147 18.23 -13.89 4.69
N GLY A 148 17.40 -12.96 5.15
CA GLY A 148 17.24 -12.67 6.58
C GLY A 148 18.31 -11.76 7.17
N GLY A 149 19.20 -11.23 6.33
CA GLY A 149 20.24 -10.30 6.73
C GLY A 149 19.67 -8.93 7.04
N ILE A 150 19.89 -8.45 8.27
CA ILE A 150 19.51 -7.11 8.72
C ILE A 150 20.77 -6.28 8.93
N ARG A 151 20.83 -5.12 8.28
CA ARG A 151 21.90 -4.15 8.48
C ARG A 151 21.37 -2.80 8.94
N LEU A 152 22.09 -2.18 9.87
CA LEU A 152 21.90 -0.77 10.23
C LEU A 152 22.99 0.07 9.59
N TRP A 153 22.63 1.23 9.09
CA TRP A 153 23.54 2.16 8.43
C TRP A 153 23.47 3.52 9.11
N ASP A 154 24.58 4.25 9.07
CA ASP A 154 24.66 5.65 9.50
C ASP A 154 25.21 6.44 8.32
N GLN A 155 24.47 7.44 7.84
CA GLN A 155 24.88 8.29 6.71
C GLN A 155 26.22 9.01 6.98
N ARG A 156 26.67 9.11 8.23
CA ARG A 156 27.93 9.78 8.59
C ARG A 156 29.15 8.85 8.54
N LYS A 157 28.94 7.54 8.36
CA LYS A 157 30.00 6.52 8.41
C LYS A 157 29.99 5.67 7.15
N GLU A 158 31.15 5.14 6.82
CA GLU A 158 31.26 4.13 5.78
C GLU A 158 31.03 2.74 6.37
N GLY A 159 30.19 1.94 5.69
CA GLY A 159 29.86 0.59 6.10
C GLY A 159 28.70 0.47 7.11
N PRO A 160 28.23 -0.76 7.37
CA PRO A 160 27.12 -0.99 8.28
C PRO A 160 27.57 -0.85 9.76
N LEU A 161 26.72 -0.24 10.57
CA LEU A 161 26.84 -0.21 12.04
C LEU A 161 26.61 -1.59 12.68
N MET A 162 25.80 -2.42 12.02
CA MET A 162 25.33 -3.71 12.50
C MET A 162 25.07 -4.63 11.30
N ASP A 163 25.44 -5.90 11.39
CA ASP A 163 25.11 -6.97 10.43
C ASP A 163 24.64 -8.18 11.25
N MET A 164 23.36 -8.55 11.11
CA MET A 164 22.67 -9.55 11.89
C MET A 164 21.99 -10.54 10.95
N ARG A 165 22.06 -11.85 11.25
CA ARG A 165 21.62 -12.94 10.37
C ARG A 165 20.96 -14.07 11.14
N GLN A 166 20.14 -13.70 12.13
CA GLN A 166 19.40 -14.66 12.93
C GLN A 166 18.17 -15.18 12.20
N HIS A 167 17.57 -14.37 11.32
CA HIS A 167 16.50 -14.84 10.44
C HIS A 167 17.06 -15.75 9.35
N GLU A 168 16.27 -16.75 8.96
CA GLU A 168 16.67 -17.78 7.98
C GLU A 168 16.12 -17.49 6.58
N GLU A 169 15.10 -16.63 6.48
CA GLU A 169 14.41 -16.28 5.24
C GLU A 169 14.28 -14.76 5.06
N TYR A 170 13.65 -14.33 3.96
CA TYR A 170 13.54 -12.93 3.56
C TYR A 170 12.91 -12.05 4.65
N ILE A 171 13.45 -10.84 4.82
CA ILE A 171 12.84 -9.81 5.65
C ILE A 171 11.72 -9.14 4.85
N ALA A 172 10.48 -9.41 5.21
CA ALA A 172 9.31 -8.89 4.51
C ALA A 172 9.05 -7.41 4.85
N ASP A 173 9.09 -7.08 6.15
CA ASP A 173 8.75 -5.75 6.63
C ASP A 173 9.42 -5.42 7.97
N MET A 174 9.45 -4.14 8.32
CA MET A 174 10.07 -3.67 9.56
C MET A 174 9.23 -2.59 10.23
N ALA A 175 9.24 -2.57 11.55
CA ALA A 175 8.61 -1.53 12.36
C ALA A 175 9.55 -0.98 13.43
N LEU A 176 9.37 0.28 13.78
CA LEU A 176 10.19 0.99 14.75
C LEU A 176 9.42 1.27 16.04
N ASP A 177 10.07 1.03 17.17
CA ASP A 177 9.63 1.49 18.48
C ASP A 177 9.46 3.03 18.51
N PRO A 178 8.36 3.58 19.08
CA PRO A 178 8.22 5.02 19.29
C PRO A 178 9.39 5.65 20.06
N ALA A 179 10.05 4.91 20.96
CA ALA A 179 11.25 5.36 21.67
C ALA A 179 12.56 5.21 20.86
N LYS A 180 12.48 4.75 19.61
CA LYS A 180 13.58 4.47 18.67
C LYS A 180 14.67 3.57 19.27
N LYS A 181 14.30 2.64 20.15
CA LYS A 181 15.23 1.71 20.82
C LYS A 181 15.24 0.34 20.15
N LEU A 182 14.07 -0.18 19.81
CA LEU A 182 13.91 -1.50 19.21
C LEU A 182 13.50 -1.39 17.74
N LEU A 183 14.13 -2.22 16.91
CA LEU A 183 13.72 -2.53 15.55
C LEU A 183 13.02 -3.89 15.58
N LEU A 184 11.82 -3.94 15.02
CA LEU A 184 11.02 -5.14 14.86
C LEU A 184 11.06 -5.56 13.40
N THR A 185 11.19 -6.85 13.14
CA THR A 185 11.28 -7.40 11.78
C THR A 185 10.30 -8.56 11.61
N ALA A 186 9.57 -8.56 10.50
CA ALA A 186 8.78 -9.69 10.04
C ALA A 186 9.53 -10.43 8.93
N SER A 187 9.56 -11.75 9.01
CA SER A 187 10.34 -12.62 8.14
C SER A 187 9.50 -13.77 7.58
N GLY A 188 9.94 -14.28 6.42
CA GLY A 188 9.41 -15.50 5.80
C GLY A 188 9.48 -16.74 6.71
N ASP A 189 10.44 -16.78 7.63
CA ASP A 189 10.63 -17.87 8.60
C ASP A 189 9.54 -17.95 9.69
N GLY A 190 8.49 -17.14 9.58
CA GLY A 190 7.36 -17.10 10.51
C GLY A 190 7.68 -16.44 11.86
N CYS A 191 8.87 -15.84 12.03
CA CYS A 191 9.29 -15.24 13.29
C CYS A 191 9.22 -13.70 13.28
N LEU A 192 8.81 -13.14 14.43
CA LEU A 192 9.02 -11.73 14.75
C LEU A 192 10.42 -11.58 15.37
N GLY A 193 11.30 -10.84 14.70
CA GLY A 193 12.63 -10.51 15.21
C GLY A 193 12.65 -9.20 15.99
N VAL A 194 13.47 -9.15 17.05
CA VAL A 194 13.67 -7.96 17.88
C VAL A 194 15.16 -7.64 17.99
N PHE A 195 15.51 -6.43 17.56
CA PHE A 195 16.88 -5.94 17.54
C PHE A 195 16.99 -4.61 18.30
N ASN A 196 18.05 -4.47 19.08
CA ASN A 196 18.31 -3.24 19.83
C ASN A 196 19.23 -2.32 19.03
N ILE A 197 18.69 -1.20 18.58
CA ILE A 197 19.37 -0.26 17.69
C ILE A 197 20.56 0.41 18.42
N ARG A 198 20.34 0.86 19.67
CA ARG A 198 21.38 1.57 20.43
C ARG A 198 22.53 0.66 20.84
N ARG A 199 22.22 -0.58 21.23
CA ARG A 199 23.22 -1.59 21.62
C ARG A 199 23.78 -2.38 20.44
N ARG A 200 23.18 -2.27 19.25
CA ARG A 200 23.58 -2.95 18.02
C ARG A 200 23.66 -4.47 18.21
N ARG A 201 22.63 -5.04 18.83
CA ARG A 201 22.57 -6.47 19.16
C ARG A 201 21.20 -7.05 18.89
N PHE A 202 21.19 -8.33 18.56
CA PHE A 202 20.02 -9.18 18.60
C PHE A 202 19.50 -9.33 20.04
N GLU A 203 18.18 -9.28 20.22
CA GLU A 203 17.54 -9.55 21.52
C GLU A 203 16.82 -10.91 21.49
N LEU A 204 15.89 -11.15 20.56
CA LEU A 204 15.18 -12.43 20.43
C LEU A 204 14.53 -12.63 19.05
N LEU A 205 14.16 -13.88 18.74
CA LEU A 205 13.16 -14.26 17.76
C LEU A 205 11.94 -14.85 18.50
N SER A 206 10.75 -14.60 17.99
CA SER A 206 9.53 -15.23 18.50
C SER A 206 9.49 -16.73 18.16
N GLU A 207 8.54 -17.45 18.75
CA GLU A 207 8.13 -18.75 18.22
C GLU A 207 7.73 -18.61 16.74
N PRO A 208 8.16 -19.54 15.86
CA PRO A 208 7.78 -19.53 14.46
C PRO A 208 6.28 -19.78 14.32
N GLN A 209 5.61 -18.93 13.55
CA GLN A 209 4.21 -19.09 13.19
C GLN A 209 4.07 -20.00 11.96
N SER A 210 2.85 -20.48 11.69
CA SER A 210 2.58 -21.40 10.57
C SER A 210 2.75 -20.73 9.21
N GLY A 211 2.31 -19.48 9.09
CA GLY A 211 2.49 -18.68 7.89
C GLY A 211 3.63 -17.68 8.03
N ASP A 212 4.33 -17.45 6.92
CA ASP A 212 5.29 -16.38 6.71
C ASP A 212 4.74 -15.04 7.21
N LEU A 213 5.55 -14.28 7.94
CA LEU A 213 5.15 -12.93 8.38
C LEU A 213 5.51 -11.93 7.30
N THR A 214 4.49 -11.37 6.64
CA THR A 214 4.65 -10.49 5.47
C THR A 214 4.72 -9.00 5.84
N SER A 215 4.19 -8.63 6.99
CA SER A 215 3.99 -7.24 7.39
C SER A 215 3.99 -7.09 8.90
N VAL A 216 4.50 -5.98 9.42
CA VAL A 216 4.55 -5.70 10.85
C VAL A 216 4.21 -4.25 11.15
N THR A 217 3.34 -4.02 12.13
CA THR A 217 2.99 -2.66 12.55
C THR A 217 2.67 -2.56 14.03
N LEU A 218 2.83 -1.36 14.60
CA LEU A 218 2.50 -1.07 15.98
C LEU A 218 1.07 -0.53 16.09
N MET A 219 0.35 -1.07 17.06
CA MET A 219 -1.06 -0.76 17.33
C MET A 219 -1.26 -0.47 18.82
N LYS A 220 -2.41 0.14 19.14
CA LYS A 220 -2.85 0.45 20.52
C LYS A 220 -1.83 1.29 21.29
N CYS A 221 -1.33 2.36 20.68
CA CYS A 221 -0.32 3.28 21.19
C CYS A 221 0.99 2.56 21.55
N GLY A 222 1.44 1.65 20.68
CA GLY A 222 2.65 0.87 20.87
C GLY A 222 2.53 -0.28 21.87
N LYS A 223 1.34 -0.59 22.39
CA LYS A 223 1.15 -1.71 23.33
C LYS A 223 1.03 -3.07 22.65
N LYS A 224 0.75 -3.09 21.34
CA LYS A 224 0.55 -4.29 20.55
C LYS A 224 1.37 -4.22 19.27
N VAL A 225 1.95 -5.34 18.87
CA VAL A 225 2.51 -5.54 17.53
C VAL A 225 1.53 -6.41 16.76
N ALA A 226 1.13 -5.97 15.57
CA ALA A 226 0.31 -6.75 14.66
C ALA A 226 1.18 -7.21 13.48
N CYS A 227 1.20 -8.51 13.23
CA CYS A 227 1.88 -9.12 12.09
C CYS A 227 0.86 -9.80 11.17
N GLY A 228 0.90 -9.51 9.88
CA GLY A 228 0.09 -10.18 8.87
C GLY A 228 0.84 -11.40 8.34
N SER A 229 0.09 -12.43 7.91
CA SER A 229 0.68 -13.65 7.38
C SER A 229 0.21 -14.03 5.98
N SER A 230 1.03 -14.85 5.31
CA SER A 230 0.71 -15.48 4.03
C SER A 230 -0.54 -16.37 4.06
N GLU A 231 -0.98 -16.81 5.25
CA GLU A 231 -2.21 -17.59 5.48
C GLU A 231 -3.44 -16.73 5.82
N GLY A 232 -3.36 -15.41 5.64
CA GLY A 232 -4.48 -14.50 5.90
C GLY A 232 -4.80 -14.31 7.39
N THR A 233 -3.84 -14.59 8.27
CA THR A 233 -3.98 -14.45 9.73
C THR A 233 -3.26 -13.22 10.24
N ILE A 234 -3.86 -12.52 11.19
CA ILE A 234 -3.17 -11.46 11.96
C ILE A 234 -2.77 -12.03 13.32
N TYR A 235 -1.47 -12.02 13.59
CA TYR A 235 -0.89 -12.36 14.88
C TYR A 235 -0.66 -11.11 15.71
N LEU A 236 -1.03 -11.15 17.00
CA LEU A 236 -0.86 -10.04 17.92
C LEU A 236 0.14 -10.39 19.02
N PHE A 237 1.19 -9.60 19.16
CA PHE A 237 2.15 -9.71 20.27
C PHE A 237 1.94 -8.58 21.28
N ASN A 238 2.20 -8.87 22.55
CA ASN A 238 2.28 -7.82 23.56
C ASN A 238 3.59 -7.06 23.41
N TRP A 239 3.56 -5.75 23.65
CA TRP A 239 4.80 -5.00 23.85
C TRP A 239 5.59 -5.56 25.03
N ASP A 240 6.91 -5.70 24.87
CA ASP A 240 7.82 -6.43 25.79
C ASP A 240 7.49 -7.93 25.98
N GLY A 241 6.53 -8.47 25.23
CA GLY A 241 6.14 -9.87 25.21
C GLY A 241 6.27 -10.47 23.82
N PHE A 242 7.42 -10.26 23.18
CA PHE A 242 7.66 -10.62 21.77
C PHE A 242 7.92 -12.10 21.53
N GLY A 243 8.18 -12.89 22.58
CA GLY A 243 8.55 -14.30 22.43
C GLY A 243 7.44 -15.21 21.89
N ALA A 244 6.18 -14.89 22.16
CA ALA A 244 5.04 -15.69 21.73
C ALA A 244 3.81 -14.82 21.44
N THR A 245 2.90 -15.32 20.60
CA THR A 245 1.69 -14.59 20.24
C THR A 245 0.72 -14.52 21.43
N SER A 246 0.15 -13.34 21.65
CA SER A 246 -0.86 -13.11 22.70
C SER A 246 -2.27 -13.43 22.22
N ASP A 247 -2.53 -13.25 20.92
CA ASP A 247 -3.82 -13.49 20.27
C ASP A 247 -3.60 -13.64 18.76
N ARG A 248 -4.57 -14.26 18.07
CA ARG A 248 -4.56 -14.40 16.61
C ARG A 248 -5.98 -14.50 16.07
N PHE A 249 -6.21 -13.99 14.86
CA PHE A 249 -7.47 -14.18 14.16
C PHE A 249 -7.29 -14.20 12.65
N ALA A 250 -8.06 -15.06 11.98
CA ALA A 250 -8.03 -15.22 10.54
C ALA A 250 -9.00 -14.24 9.85
N LEU A 251 -8.57 -13.71 8.71
CA LEU A 251 -9.43 -12.99 7.78
C LEU A 251 -10.08 -13.98 6.82
N ARG A 252 -11.15 -13.54 6.13
CA ARG A 252 -11.68 -14.28 4.96
C ARG A 252 -10.92 -13.82 3.72
N ALA A 253 -9.62 -14.07 3.73
CA ALA A 253 -8.65 -13.77 2.67
C ALA A 253 -7.61 -14.89 2.70
N GLU A 254 -7.03 -15.22 1.55
CA GLU A 254 -6.02 -16.28 1.45
C GLU A 254 -4.67 -15.82 2.02
N SER A 255 -4.28 -14.57 1.75
CA SER A 255 -3.05 -13.96 2.26
C SER A 255 -3.29 -12.54 2.79
N ILE A 256 -2.37 -12.07 3.62
CA ILE A 256 -2.14 -10.65 3.88
C ILE A 256 -0.71 -10.38 3.45
N ASP A 257 -0.50 -9.45 2.52
CA ASP A 257 0.83 -9.19 1.95
C ASP A 257 1.40 -7.85 2.44
N CYS A 258 0.51 -6.89 2.74
CA CYS A 258 0.90 -5.60 3.28
C CYS A 258 -0.13 -5.06 4.29
N MET A 259 0.34 -4.28 5.26
CA MET A 259 -0.53 -3.62 6.24
C MET A 259 -0.08 -2.19 6.49
N VAL A 260 -1.04 -1.31 6.77
CA VAL A 260 -0.77 0.06 7.22
C VAL A 260 -1.74 0.47 8.34
N PRO A 261 -1.25 1.04 9.45
CA PRO A 261 -2.12 1.54 10.51
C PRO A 261 -2.78 2.85 10.05
N VAL A 262 -4.10 2.96 10.25
CA VAL A 262 -4.89 4.17 9.95
C VAL A 262 -5.16 4.96 11.23
N THR A 263 -5.47 4.24 12.31
CA THR A 263 -5.62 4.75 13.67
C THR A 263 -5.00 3.77 14.65
N GLU A 264 -5.00 4.10 15.93
CA GLU A 264 -4.48 3.22 16.99
C GLU A 264 -5.18 1.87 17.09
N SER A 265 -6.42 1.74 16.58
CA SER A 265 -7.18 0.49 16.62
C SER A 265 -7.55 -0.04 15.24
N LEU A 266 -7.26 0.70 14.17
CA LEU A 266 -7.72 0.37 12.82
C LEU A 266 -6.54 0.34 11.87
N LEU A 267 -6.40 -0.76 11.15
CA LEU A 267 -5.41 -0.94 10.09
C LEU A 267 -6.09 -1.36 8.79
N CYS A 268 -5.41 -1.11 7.67
CA CYS A 268 -5.80 -1.63 6.37
C CYS A 268 -4.86 -2.76 5.96
N THR A 269 -5.40 -3.80 5.35
CA THR A 269 -4.64 -4.94 4.82
C THR A 269 -4.82 -5.03 3.31
N GLY A 270 -3.73 -5.29 2.59
CA GLY A 270 -3.73 -5.70 1.19
C GLY A 270 -3.51 -7.21 1.08
N SER A 271 -4.16 -7.82 0.10
CA SER A 271 -4.20 -9.28 -0.11
C SER A 271 -3.97 -9.61 -1.59
N THR A 272 -3.55 -10.82 -1.88
CA THR A 272 -3.42 -11.37 -3.25
C THR A 272 -4.72 -11.39 -4.04
N ASP A 273 -5.87 -11.45 -3.37
CA ASP A 273 -7.19 -11.36 -4.01
C ASP A 273 -7.52 -9.95 -4.54
N GLY A 274 -6.64 -8.98 -4.31
CA GLY A 274 -6.77 -7.60 -4.74
C GLY A 274 -7.65 -6.74 -3.85
N VAL A 275 -8.26 -7.31 -2.80
CA VAL A 275 -9.20 -6.58 -1.93
C VAL A 275 -8.49 -5.96 -0.74
N ILE A 276 -8.71 -4.65 -0.57
CA ILE A 276 -8.20 -3.90 0.57
C ILE A 276 -9.25 -3.92 1.68
N ARG A 277 -8.88 -4.46 2.84
CA ARG A 277 -9.79 -4.64 3.98
C ARG A 277 -9.42 -3.72 5.12
N ALA A 278 -10.43 -3.12 5.76
CA ALA A 278 -10.27 -2.41 7.01
C ALA A 278 -10.49 -3.37 8.19
N VAL A 279 -9.52 -3.45 9.09
CA VAL A 279 -9.51 -4.40 10.21
C VAL A 279 -9.28 -3.65 11.52
N ASN A 280 -10.19 -3.87 12.47
CA ASN A 280 -10.08 -3.34 13.82
C ASN A 280 -9.35 -4.34 14.72
N ILE A 281 -8.46 -3.83 15.57
CA ILE A 281 -7.64 -4.56 16.52
C ILE A 281 -8.14 -4.28 17.93
N LEU A 282 -8.59 -5.34 18.62
CA LEU A 282 -9.13 -5.30 19.98
C LEU A 282 -10.25 -4.25 20.14
N PRO A 283 -11.49 -4.56 19.72
CA PRO A 283 -12.00 -5.89 19.33
C PRO A 283 -11.63 -6.32 17.90
N ASN A 284 -11.14 -7.55 17.76
CA ASN A 284 -10.66 -8.12 16.48
C ASN A 284 -11.84 -8.35 15.53
N ARG A 285 -11.92 -7.57 14.45
CA ARG A 285 -13.04 -7.59 13.51
C ARG A 285 -12.66 -6.99 12.17
N VAL A 286 -13.07 -7.64 11.08
CA VAL A 286 -13.12 -7.01 9.76
C VAL A 286 -14.29 -6.02 9.73
N VAL A 287 -13.98 -4.75 9.47
CA VAL A 287 -14.96 -3.66 9.39
C VAL A 287 -15.67 -3.70 8.04
N GLY A 288 -14.91 -3.87 6.96
CA GLY A 288 -15.43 -3.94 5.59
C GLY A 288 -14.31 -3.83 4.56
N SER A 289 -14.69 -3.85 3.29
CA SER A 289 -13.77 -3.61 2.17
C SER A 289 -13.71 -2.11 1.87
N VAL A 290 -12.48 -1.58 1.78
CA VAL A 290 -12.19 -0.19 1.40
C VAL A 290 -12.29 -0.02 -0.12
N GLY A 291 -11.77 -1.01 -0.85
CA GLY A 291 -11.64 -0.98 -2.29
C GLY A 291 -10.98 -2.25 -2.82
N GLN A 292 -10.75 -2.33 -4.13
CA GLN A 292 -10.04 -3.45 -4.74
C GLN A 292 -9.30 -3.07 -6.02
N HIS A 293 -8.24 -3.82 -6.30
CA HIS A 293 -7.67 -4.02 -7.62
C HIS A 293 -8.28 -5.32 -8.16
N ALA A 294 -9.04 -5.25 -9.26
CA ALA A 294 -9.94 -6.33 -9.65
C ALA A 294 -9.16 -7.58 -10.12
N GLY A 295 -9.06 -8.59 -9.26
CA GLY A 295 -8.39 -9.86 -9.57
C GLY A 295 -6.86 -9.80 -9.54
N GLU A 296 -6.28 -8.71 -9.06
CA GLU A 296 -4.83 -8.46 -9.11
C GLU A 296 -4.28 -8.19 -7.69
N PRO A 297 -3.15 -8.79 -7.30
CA PRO A 297 -2.56 -8.63 -5.96
C PRO A 297 -2.30 -7.18 -5.56
N VAL A 298 -2.46 -6.87 -4.26
CA VAL A 298 -2.05 -5.60 -3.67
C VAL A 298 -0.63 -5.70 -3.13
N GLU A 299 0.32 -5.06 -3.80
CA GLU A 299 1.75 -5.12 -3.50
C GLU A 299 2.13 -4.31 -2.26
N LYS A 300 1.59 -3.09 -2.14
CA LYS A 300 1.90 -2.19 -1.01
C LYS A 300 0.78 -1.21 -0.72
N LEU A 301 0.68 -0.80 0.55
CA LEU A 301 -0.21 0.24 1.03
C LEU A 301 0.59 1.36 1.70
N ALA A 302 0.16 2.60 1.50
CA ALA A 302 0.74 3.77 2.17
C ALA A 302 -0.37 4.74 2.59
N LEU A 303 -0.19 5.41 3.73
CA LEU A 303 -1.13 6.42 4.23
C LEU A 303 -0.53 7.82 4.03
N SER A 304 -1.33 8.74 3.50
CA SER A 304 -0.95 10.15 3.33
C SER A 304 -0.62 10.82 4.67
N HIS A 305 0.26 11.82 4.64
CA HIS A 305 0.65 12.56 5.85
C HIS A 305 -0.52 13.27 6.53
N CYS A 306 -1.52 13.70 5.76
CA CYS A 306 -2.76 14.30 6.27
C CYS A 306 -3.75 13.24 6.79
N GLY A 307 -3.49 11.96 6.57
CA GLY A 307 -4.32 10.84 6.99
C GLY A 307 -5.64 10.70 6.22
N ARG A 308 -5.87 11.52 5.19
CA ARG A 308 -7.10 11.54 4.38
C ARG A 308 -7.13 10.45 3.33
N PHE A 309 -6.00 10.18 2.68
CA PHE A 309 -5.90 9.22 1.59
C PHE A 309 -5.05 8.01 1.98
N LEU A 310 -5.55 6.83 1.62
CA LEU A 310 -4.78 5.60 1.51
C LEU A 310 -4.43 5.40 0.03
N ALA A 311 -3.17 5.17 -0.27
CA ALA A 311 -2.74 4.72 -1.59
C ALA A 311 -2.49 3.21 -1.56
N SER A 312 -2.87 2.55 -2.64
CA SER A 312 -2.56 1.14 -2.88
C SER A 312 -1.89 0.97 -4.23
N SER A 313 -0.82 0.19 -4.25
CA SER A 313 -0.18 -0.27 -5.48
C SER A 313 -0.65 -1.68 -5.77
N GLY A 314 -1.19 -1.90 -6.96
CA GLY A 314 -1.63 -3.21 -7.42
C GLY A 314 -0.77 -3.76 -8.54
N HIS A 315 -0.87 -5.07 -8.74
CA HIS A 315 -0.27 -5.75 -9.89
C HIS A 315 -0.94 -5.34 -11.22
N ASP A 316 -2.12 -4.71 -11.16
CA ASP A 316 -2.80 -4.03 -12.28
C ASP A 316 -2.09 -2.76 -12.77
N GLN A 317 -0.88 -2.48 -12.28
CA GLN A 317 -0.04 -1.33 -12.63
C GLN A 317 -0.71 0.01 -12.32
N ARG A 318 -1.57 0.05 -11.29
CA ARG A 318 -2.25 1.27 -10.86
C ARG A 318 -1.91 1.62 -9.43
N LEU A 319 -1.71 2.92 -9.20
CA LEU A 319 -1.75 3.50 -7.86
C LEU A 319 -3.13 4.10 -7.65
N LYS A 320 -3.92 3.49 -6.76
CA LYS A 320 -5.29 3.92 -6.46
C LYS A 320 -5.35 4.66 -5.15
N PHE A 321 -6.19 5.70 -5.11
CA PHE A 321 -6.44 6.49 -3.90
C PHE A 321 -7.82 6.21 -3.31
N TRP A 322 -7.85 6.01 -2.00
CA TRP A 322 -9.06 5.74 -1.21
C TRP A 322 -9.23 6.80 -0.13
N ASP A 323 -10.44 7.34 -0.01
CA ASP A 323 -10.79 8.28 1.06
C ASP A 323 -10.98 7.54 2.39
N MET A 324 -10.25 8.00 3.41
CA MET A 324 -10.25 7.45 4.76
C MET A 324 -11.20 8.19 5.71
N ALA A 325 -11.82 9.30 5.29
CA ALA A 325 -12.70 10.09 6.15
C ALA A 325 -13.87 9.23 6.70
N GLN A 326 -14.53 8.46 5.83
CA GLN A 326 -15.63 7.58 6.23
C GLN A 326 -15.16 6.48 7.20
N LEU A 327 -13.99 5.89 6.94
CA LEU A 327 -13.47 4.81 7.77
C LEU A 327 -13.05 5.32 9.17
N ARG A 328 -12.46 6.52 9.26
CA ARG A 328 -12.08 7.14 10.54
C ARG A 328 -13.28 7.52 11.40
N ALA A 329 -14.41 7.86 10.78
CA ALA A 329 -15.64 8.19 11.50
C ALA A 329 -16.32 6.95 12.13
N LEU A 330 -15.88 5.73 11.78
CA LEU A 330 -16.43 4.51 12.35
C LEU A 330 -15.95 4.30 13.79
N VAL A 331 -16.83 4.58 14.74
CA VAL A 331 -16.68 4.10 16.11
C VAL A 331 -17.12 2.63 16.14
N VAL A 332 -16.16 1.73 16.37
CA VAL A 332 -16.48 0.32 16.57
C VAL A 332 -16.89 0.14 18.04
N ASP A 333 -18.19 0.02 18.29
CA ASP A 333 -18.71 -0.32 19.62
C ASP A 333 -18.09 -1.64 20.12
N ASP A 334 -17.55 -1.63 21.33
CA ASP A 334 -16.96 -2.80 22.01
C ASP A 334 -18.01 -3.89 22.34
N TYR A 335 -19.30 -3.59 22.22
CA TYR A 335 -20.37 -4.50 22.59
C TYR A 335 -20.73 -5.44 21.43
N ARG A 336 -20.46 -6.75 21.60
CA ARG A 336 -20.92 -7.84 20.72
C ARG A 336 -22.45 -7.83 20.60
N ARG A 337 -23.01 -7.06 19.67
CA ARG A 337 -24.37 -7.33 19.18
C ARG A 337 -24.32 -8.67 18.42
N ARG A 338 -24.99 -9.68 18.97
CA ARG A 338 -25.27 -10.97 18.31
C ARG A 338 -25.68 -10.71 16.85
N LYS A 339 -24.85 -11.17 15.91
CA LYS A 339 -25.06 -10.96 14.47
C LYS A 339 -26.32 -11.71 14.04
N LYS A 340 -27.30 -11.01 13.45
CA LYS A 340 -28.26 -11.63 12.53
C LYS A 340 -27.46 -12.24 11.36
N LYS A 341 -27.76 -13.49 11.03
CA LYS A 341 -27.09 -14.26 9.97
C LYS A 341 -27.29 -13.63 8.59
N GLY A 342 -26.24 -13.69 7.77
CA GLY A 342 -26.32 -13.79 6.30
C GLY A 342 -26.56 -12.50 5.52
N GLY A 343 -25.49 -11.81 5.15
CA GLY A 343 -25.49 -10.80 4.09
C GLY A 343 -24.04 -10.52 3.66
N PRO A 344 -23.77 -10.22 2.37
CA PRO A 344 -22.43 -9.88 1.90
C PRO A 344 -21.89 -8.64 2.64
N LEU A 345 -20.57 -8.56 2.80
CA LEU A 345 -19.90 -7.43 3.46
C LEU A 345 -20.21 -6.13 2.69
N ARG A 346 -20.67 -5.10 3.39
CA ARG A 346 -21.04 -3.81 2.79
C ARG A 346 -19.75 -3.05 2.42
N ALA A 347 -19.62 -2.65 1.16
CA ALA A 347 -18.51 -1.80 0.70
C ALA A 347 -18.61 -0.40 1.33
N LEU A 348 -17.46 0.17 1.69
CA LEU A 348 -17.35 1.50 2.31
C LEU A 348 -17.03 2.61 1.29
N SER A 349 -16.84 2.25 0.02
CA SER A 349 -16.59 3.19 -1.09
C SER A 349 -17.49 2.86 -2.27
N SER A 350 -17.98 3.89 -2.95
CA SER A 350 -18.79 3.77 -4.18
C SER A 350 -18.01 3.21 -5.37
N LYS A 351 -16.66 3.22 -5.32
CA LYS A 351 -15.79 2.62 -6.34
C LYS A 351 -15.77 1.08 -6.33
N ALA A 352 -16.45 0.45 -5.38
CA ALA A 352 -16.43 -1.01 -5.20
C ALA A 352 -17.40 -1.77 -6.12
N TRP A 353 -18.28 -1.09 -6.88
CA TRP A 353 -19.27 -1.73 -7.75
C TRP A 353 -19.06 -1.31 -9.22
N SER A 354 -18.61 -2.25 -10.05
CA SER A 354 -19.00 -2.26 -11.46
C SER A 354 -20.38 -2.92 -11.52
N THR A 355 -21.37 -2.17 -11.99
CA THR A 355 -22.70 -2.69 -12.31
C THR A 355 -22.59 -3.60 -13.52
N ASP A 356 -22.63 -4.91 -13.30
CA ASP A 356 -23.14 -5.86 -14.29
C ASP A 356 -23.80 -7.03 -13.56
N ASP A 357 -25.13 -7.06 -13.67
CA ASP A 357 -26.00 -8.19 -13.35
C ASP A 357 -25.66 -9.38 -14.26
N PHE A 358 -24.59 -10.12 -13.97
CA PHE A 358 -24.17 -11.26 -14.79
C PHE A 358 -25.04 -12.53 -14.59
N PHE A 359 -25.99 -12.54 -13.64
CA PHE A 359 -26.94 -13.64 -13.43
C PHE A 359 -28.42 -13.25 -13.58
N ALA A 360 -28.73 -12.13 -14.26
CA ALA A 360 -30.11 -11.78 -14.64
C ALA A 360 -30.62 -12.57 -15.88
N GLY A 361 -29.91 -13.62 -16.30
CA GLY A 361 -30.06 -14.25 -17.61
C GLY A 361 -30.61 -15.68 -17.66
N LEU A 362 -31.33 -16.17 -16.65
CA LEU A 362 -32.10 -17.42 -16.79
C LEU A 362 -33.55 -17.18 -16.34
N ARG A 363 -34.36 -16.82 -17.34
CA ARG A 363 -35.80 -16.60 -17.29
C ARG A 363 -36.56 -17.84 -16.81
N GLU A 364 -37.56 -17.60 -15.95
CA GLU A 364 -38.79 -18.37 -15.89
C GLU A 364 -39.63 -18.11 -17.16
N GLU A 365 -40.06 -19.18 -17.82
CA GLU A 365 -41.30 -19.29 -18.60
C GLU A 365 -41.82 -20.68 -18.20
N GLY A 366 -43.02 -20.94 -17.72
CA GLY A 366 -44.32 -20.28 -17.79
C GLY A 366 -45.31 -21.45 -17.73
N GLU A 367 -46.35 -21.34 -16.90
CA GLU A 367 -47.36 -22.37 -16.67
C GLU A 367 -48.06 -22.79 -17.97
N ASP A 368 -48.32 -24.09 -18.13
CA ASP A 368 -49.54 -24.55 -18.81
C ASP A 368 -50.06 -25.82 -18.13
N ALA A 369 -51.29 -25.72 -17.66
CA ALA A 369 -52.10 -26.79 -17.13
C ALA A 369 -52.99 -27.35 -18.24
N THR A 370 -52.94 -28.66 -18.49
CA THR A 370 -54.08 -29.41 -19.03
C THR A 370 -54.11 -30.81 -18.41
N ALA A 371 -55.25 -31.11 -17.80
CA ALA A 371 -55.65 -32.44 -17.35
C ALA A 371 -55.95 -33.36 -18.53
N GLN A 372 -55.70 -34.67 -18.37
CA GLN A 372 -56.62 -35.73 -18.79
C GLN A 372 -56.24 -37.09 -18.17
N GLU A 373 -57.30 -37.85 -17.90
CA GLU A 373 -57.42 -39.14 -17.23
C GLU A 373 -56.88 -40.32 -18.07
N GLU A 374 -56.71 -41.48 -17.40
CA GLU A 374 -56.85 -42.89 -17.83
C GLU A 374 -55.78 -43.73 -17.10
N GLU A 375 -56.17 -44.44 -16.03
CA GLU A 375 -56.73 -45.81 -15.99
C GLU A 375 -55.63 -46.90 -15.98
N GLU A 376 -55.68 -47.70 -14.90
CA GLU A 376 -55.39 -49.16 -14.78
C GLU A 376 -54.00 -49.67 -15.26
N THR A 377 -53.28 -50.62 -14.66
CA THR A 377 -53.55 -51.91 -14.00
C THR A 377 -52.22 -52.30 -13.30
N GLU A 378 -52.24 -52.78 -12.05
CA GLU A 378 -51.96 -54.17 -11.63
C GLU A 378 -50.51 -54.69 -11.75
N ASP A 379 -50.19 -55.49 -10.71
CA ASP A 379 -49.20 -56.57 -10.62
C ASP A 379 -47.71 -56.24 -10.52
N ASP A 380 -46.90 -56.95 -9.74
CA ASP A 380 -47.03 -57.81 -8.56
C ASP A 380 -45.59 -58.29 -8.27
N SER A 381 -45.30 -58.70 -7.03
CA SER A 381 -44.20 -59.61 -6.62
C SER A 381 -42.73 -59.17 -6.84
N ASP A 382 -41.76 -59.35 -5.94
CA ASP A 382 -41.63 -60.12 -4.69
C ASP A 382 -40.65 -59.40 -3.73
#